data_AF-A0A7Z0TN76-F1
#
_entry.id   AF-A0A7Z0TN76-F1
#
_cell.length_a   1.000
_cell.length_b   1.000
_cell.length_c   1.000
_cell.angle_alpha   90.00
_cell.angle_beta   90.00
_cell.angle_gamma   90.00
#
_symmetry.space_group_name_H-M   'P 1'
#
loop_
_entity.id
_entity.type
_entity.pdbx_description
1 polymer ?
#
loop_
_entity_poly.entity_id
_entity_poly.type
_entity_poly.pdbx_seq_one_letter_code
_entity_poly.pdbx_strand_id
1 'polypeptide(L)'
;MAPEARIKNFLKNSATALCAGAVVLSSFSLGAEAARRHYRSHHHHLPALAAAPPRALPYPQLPLPFEIPGAQYLPLTWTDVKGWSDDDHLAAYKTFRASCRTINAQTGAAEPKALGGSLSEPCRAAKSLELTDDAKARTFFEENFAPLRISRLGEPDGFVTGYYEPVLEGSRTQTDAFNVPVYRRPSNLFVRGYKQDSVSLPNKGPVYRKIGRRKLVPYYDRGEIEDGKIAGRGLEIAWLKDPTDLLFAQIQGSARIKFDDGGTVRLNYDAYNGYPYTAVGRVLIERGIIPKEEMSMQKIREWMAQNPDGAKDLRRQNRSYIFFREVNLSDKEEAVGAQGIPLTAGRSIAVDKALHVYGTPFFIEGELPIDSERSKTPFHRLMIAQDTGSAIIGPARADLYFGAGADAGRVSGRLRHPMHFVMLVPKGLDPTVRAAKLPVPDPRPSEKIAKLFPQTDPAKDSAKDQTKPAAPSAAVAQGKGETVAVANPVPLPVPRPVIEPVQEPRRPVKNRPHRQQ
;
A
#
# COMPACT_ATOMS: atom_id res chain seq x y z
N MET A 1 69.73 -0.55 1.90
CA MET A 1 70.33 -1.51 2.84
C MET A 1 69.25 -2.03 3.77
N ALA A 2 68.61 -3.13 3.36
CA ALA A 2 68.40 -4.24 4.31
C ALA A 2 69.78 -4.94 4.49
N PRO A 3 69.95 -6.05 5.24
CA PRO A 3 68.94 -6.90 5.88
C PRO A 3 69.41 -7.60 7.19
N GLU A 4 68.56 -8.50 7.71
CA GLU A 4 68.90 -9.85 8.25
C GLU A 4 69.91 -9.99 9.42
N ALA A 5 69.75 -10.90 10.38
CA ALA A 5 69.55 -12.33 10.19
C ALA A 5 69.26 -13.00 11.56
N ARG A 6 68.28 -13.91 11.62
CA ARG A 6 68.45 -15.38 11.73
C ARG A 6 68.93 -15.87 13.11
N ILE A 7 68.10 -16.57 13.90
CA ILE A 7 67.60 -17.93 13.63
C ILE A 7 68.69 -18.82 13.02
N LYS A 8 69.43 -19.56 13.84
CA LYS A 8 69.85 -20.96 13.60
C LYS A 8 71.01 -21.34 14.53
N ASN A 9 70.63 -21.95 15.63
CA ASN A 9 71.28 -23.09 16.27
C ASN A 9 70.25 -23.49 17.34
N PHE A 10 69.45 -24.55 17.21
CA PHE A 10 69.86 -25.86 16.77
C PHE A 10 68.58 -26.68 16.52
N LEU A 11 68.01 -26.52 15.33
CA LEU A 11 67.44 -27.68 14.65
C LEU A 11 68.64 -28.53 14.25
N LYS A 12 69.07 -29.42 15.14
CA LYS A 12 69.66 -30.68 14.69
C LYS A 12 68.55 -31.71 14.72
N ASN A 13 68.11 -32.02 13.50
CA ASN A 13 68.08 -33.40 13.04
C ASN A 13 67.21 -34.31 13.89
N SER A 14 65.93 -34.40 13.54
CA SER A 14 65.55 -35.31 12.46
C SER A 14 64.03 -35.46 12.45
N ALA A 15 63.39 -34.69 11.58
CA ALA A 15 62.19 -35.19 10.93
C ALA A 15 62.59 -36.44 10.14
N THR A 16 62.05 -37.59 10.52
CA THR A 16 61.53 -38.69 9.65
C THR A 16 61.48 -40.01 10.41
N ALA A 17 60.49 -40.14 11.29
CA ALA A 17 59.81 -41.41 11.54
C ALA A 17 58.36 -41.05 11.88
N LEU A 18 57.53 -40.84 10.86
CA LEU A 18 56.63 -41.87 10.35
C LEU A 18 55.65 -42.39 11.41
N CYS A 19 54.41 -41.96 11.26
CA CYS A 19 53.27 -42.87 11.16
C CYS A 19 53.05 -43.87 12.31
N ALA A 20 52.77 -43.38 13.52
CA ALA A 20 51.92 -44.08 14.49
C ALA A 20 51.58 -43.11 15.63
N GLY A 21 50.35 -42.60 15.68
CA GLY A 21 49.95 -41.68 16.76
C GLY A 21 48.76 -40.76 16.47
N ALA A 22 48.09 -40.97 15.33
CA ALA A 22 46.83 -40.32 14.98
C ALA A 22 45.73 -41.38 14.76
N VAL A 23 45.54 -42.27 15.74
CA VAL A 23 44.34 -43.08 15.99
C VAL A 23 44.39 -43.40 17.49
N VAL A 24 43.26 -43.45 18.20
CA VAL A 24 43.09 -43.66 19.67
C VAL A 24 43.01 -42.37 20.52
N LEU A 25 42.26 -41.38 20.05
CA LEU A 25 41.48 -40.47 20.93
C LEU A 25 40.04 -40.33 20.39
N SER A 26 39.53 -41.48 19.96
CA SER A 26 38.12 -41.77 19.73
C SER A 26 37.85 -43.10 20.38
N SER A 27 36.73 -43.18 21.11
CA SER A 27 36.14 -44.36 21.76
C SER A 27 36.54 -44.60 23.23
N PHE A 28 35.50 -44.69 24.06
CA PHE A 28 35.44 -45.25 25.42
C PHE A 28 35.76 -44.34 26.61
N SER A 29 34.81 -43.43 26.88
CA SER A 29 34.36 -43.15 28.26
C SER A 29 32.89 -43.54 28.38
N LEU A 30 32.63 -44.85 28.38
CA LEU A 30 31.41 -45.42 28.95
C LEU A 30 31.48 -45.26 30.47
N GLY A 31 30.36 -44.87 31.10
CA GLY A 31 30.17 -45.10 32.54
C GLY A 31 30.05 -43.86 33.42
N ALA A 32 29.29 -42.84 33.01
CA ALA A 32 28.82 -41.81 33.94
C ALA A 32 27.43 -41.22 33.59
N GLU A 33 26.60 -41.97 32.84
CA GLU A 33 25.24 -41.55 32.48
C GLU A 33 24.14 -42.47 33.06
N ALA A 34 24.48 -43.25 34.10
CA ALA A 34 23.62 -44.25 34.73
C ALA A 34 23.29 -43.92 36.20
N ALA A 35 22.85 -42.70 36.49
CA ALA A 35 22.31 -42.34 37.82
C ALA A 35 21.40 -41.09 37.82
N ARG A 36 20.77 -40.75 36.69
CA ARG A 36 19.72 -39.71 36.61
C ARG A 36 18.44 -40.22 35.93
N ARG A 37 18.15 -41.51 36.11
CA ARG A 37 16.86 -42.13 35.79
C ARG A 37 16.34 -42.76 37.07
N HIS A 38 15.47 -42.05 37.78
CA HIS A 38 14.41 -42.59 38.65
C HIS A 38 13.73 -41.43 39.38
N TYR A 39 13.10 -40.53 38.64
CA TYR A 39 12.02 -39.68 39.16
C TYR A 39 11.25 -39.10 37.96
N ARG A 40 10.28 -39.86 37.47
CA ARG A 40 9.00 -39.34 36.94
C ARG A 40 8.08 -40.50 36.62
N SER A 41 7.05 -40.55 37.46
CA SER A 41 5.81 -41.29 37.38
C SER A 41 5.25 -41.49 35.97
N HIS A 42 4.79 -42.72 35.74
CA HIS A 42 3.85 -43.20 34.73
C HIS A 42 3.00 -42.13 34.04
N HIS A 43 3.33 -41.84 32.78
CA HIS A 43 2.34 -41.63 31.74
C HIS A 43 2.62 -42.64 30.64
N HIS A 44 1.65 -43.49 30.34
CA HIS A 44 1.70 -44.39 29.19
C HIS A 44 1.91 -43.55 27.92
N HIS A 45 3.08 -43.67 27.31
CA HIS A 45 3.31 -43.22 25.94
C HIS A 45 2.48 -44.13 25.01
N LEU A 46 1.29 -43.69 24.64
CA LEU A 46 0.74 -44.07 23.35
C LEU A 46 1.71 -43.53 22.29
N PRO A 47 2.10 -44.34 21.28
CA PRO A 47 2.94 -43.84 20.20
C PRO A 47 2.22 -42.66 19.56
N ALA A 48 2.88 -41.51 19.48
CA ALA A 48 2.40 -40.38 18.71
C ALA A 48 2.30 -40.83 17.24
N LEU A 49 1.11 -41.26 16.84
CA LEU A 49 0.76 -41.47 15.44
C LEU A 49 1.14 -40.17 14.73
N ALA A 50 2.03 -40.27 13.74
CA ALA A 50 2.31 -39.17 12.83
C ALA A 50 0.98 -38.59 12.39
N ALA A 51 0.76 -37.29 12.61
CA ALA A 51 -0.45 -36.61 12.17
C ALA A 51 -0.62 -36.95 10.69
N ALA A 52 -1.68 -37.69 10.36
CA ALA A 52 -1.99 -38.01 8.99
C ALA A 52 -2.01 -36.68 8.20
N PRO A 53 -1.41 -36.61 7.00
CA PRO A 53 -1.52 -35.43 6.18
C PRO A 53 -3.01 -35.07 6.09
N PRO A 54 -3.39 -33.77 6.20
CA PRO A 54 -4.78 -33.39 6.10
C PRO A 54 -5.35 -34.04 4.84
N ARG A 55 -6.39 -34.85 5.03
CA ARG A 55 -7.04 -35.59 3.96
C ARG A 55 -7.41 -34.55 2.91
N ALA A 56 -6.70 -34.52 1.79
CA ALA A 56 -7.02 -33.65 0.69
C ALA A 56 -8.44 -34.05 0.28
N LEU A 57 -9.42 -33.20 0.59
CA LEU A 57 -10.78 -33.42 0.11
C LEU A 57 -10.67 -33.55 -1.42
N PRO A 58 -11.30 -34.56 -2.03
CA PRO A 58 -11.20 -34.80 -3.47
C PRO A 58 -11.89 -33.72 -4.32
N TYR A 59 -12.34 -32.63 -3.70
CA TYR A 59 -12.76 -31.46 -4.46
C TYR A 59 -11.52 -30.88 -5.15
N PRO A 60 -11.56 -30.66 -6.48
CA PRO A 60 -10.56 -29.81 -7.10
C PRO A 60 -10.50 -28.52 -6.29
N GLN A 61 -9.30 -28.01 -5.96
CA GLN A 61 -9.19 -26.64 -5.49
C GLN A 61 -9.74 -25.77 -6.61
N LEU A 62 -11.01 -25.43 -6.50
CA LEU A 62 -11.68 -24.61 -7.48
C LEU A 62 -10.92 -23.30 -7.51
N PRO A 63 -10.56 -22.78 -8.70
CA PRO A 63 -10.01 -21.45 -8.78
C PRO A 63 -11.10 -20.51 -8.27
N LEU A 64 -10.98 -20.11 -7.00
CA LEU A 64 -11.81 -19.08 -6.40
C LEU A 64 -11.74 -17.84 -7.33
N PRO A 65 -12.78 -16.98 -7.35
CA PRO A 65 -12.64 -15.67 -7.97
C PRO A 65 -11.35 -15.01 -7.47
N PHE A 66 -10.71 -14.20 -8.32
CA PHE A 66 -9.45 -13.57 -7.95
C PHE A 66 -9.63 -12.81 -6.61
N GLU A 67 -8.63 -12.87 -5.74
CA GLU A 67 -8.70 -12.29 -4.41
C GLU A 67 -7.65 -11.18 -4.25
N ILE A 68 -8.08 -10.03 -3.75
CA ILE A 68 -7.22 -8.94 -3.30
C ILE A 68 -7.29 -8.94 -1.77
N PRO A 69 -6.16 -9.17 -1.07
CA PRO A 69 -6.13 -9.23 0.38
C PRO A 69 -6.77 -8.01 1.04
N GLY A 70 -7.69 -8.26 1.99
CA GLY A 70 -8.37 -7.23 2.76
C GLY A 70 -9.38 -6.39 1.97
N ALA A 71 -9.76 -6.82 0.76
CA ALA A 71 -10.81 -6.20 -0.03
C ALA A 71 -12.16 -6.89 0.16
N GLN A 72 -13.22 -6.14 -0.10
CA GLN A 72 -14.57 -6.67 -0.34
C GLN A 72 -15.08 -6.18 -1.70
N TYR A 73 -15.97 -6.95 -2.32
CA TYR A 73 -16.43 -6.70 -3.67
C TYR A 73 -17.95 -6.72 -3.79
N LEU A 74 -18.47 -5.91 -4.70
CA LEU A 74 -19.85 -5.97 -5.15
C LEU A 74 -19.87 -5.88 -6.69
N PRO A 75 -20.18 -6.97 -7.41
CA PRO A 75 -20.39 -6.93 -8.85
C PRO A 75 -21.50 -5.94 -9.21
N LEU A 76 -21.28 -5.16 -10.26
CA LEU A 76 -22.21 -4.15 -10.74
C LEU A 76 -22.60 -4.41 -12.20
N THR A 77 -23.69 -3.80 -12.62
CA THR A 77 -23.98 -3.52 -14.02
C THR A 77 -23.56 -2.09 -14.37
N TRP A 78 -23.41 -1.76 -15.66
CA TRP A 78 -23.04 -0.40 -16.08
C TRP A 78 -24.06 0.67 -15.68
N THR A 79 -25.34 0.30 -15.51
CA THR A 79 -26.38 1.22 -15.01
C THR A 79 -26.23 1.54 -13.52
N ASP A 80 -25.52 0.70 -12.76
CA ASP A 80 -25.27 0.92 -11.33
C ASP A 80 -24.06 1.84 -11.08
N VAL A 81 -23.27 2.14 -12.11
CA VAL A 81 -22.09 3.02 -12.03
C VAL A 81 -22.55 4.46 -12.29
N LYS A 82 -22.69 5.23 -11.20
CA LYS A 82 -23.26 6.58 -11.27
C LYS A 82 -22.35 7.50 -12.08
N GLY A 83 -22.93 8.18 -13.06
CA GLY A 83 -22.19 9.12 -13.92
C GLY A 83 -21.27 8.44 -14.93
N TRP A 84 -21.36 7.11 -15.12
CA TRP A 84 -20.60 6.39 -16.14
C TRP A 84 -20.75 7.07 -17.49
N SER A 85 -21.98 7.31 -17.95
CA SER A 85 -22.27 7.90 -19.25
C SER A 85 -21.82 9.36 -19.42
N ASP A 86 -21.48 10.07 -18.33
CA ASP A 86 -21.11 11.49 -18.35
C ASP A 86 -19.59 11.70 -18.49
N ASP A 87 -18.78 10.64 -18.36
CA ASP A 87 -17.32 10.73 -18.46
C ASP A 87 -16.85 10.84 -19.92
N ASP A 88 -15.70 11.50 -20.11
CA ASP A 88 -14.93 11.48 -21.35
C ASP A 88 -14.09 10.18 -21.42
N HIS A 89 -14.72 9.14 -21.96
CA HIS A 89 -14.13 7.83 -22.16
C HIS A 89 -13.04 7.85 -23.21
N LEU A 90 -13.07 8.79 -24.16
CA LEU A 90 -12.00 8.92 -25.15
C LEU A 90 -10.68 9.30 -24.49
N ALA A 91 -10.69 10.24 -23.53
CA ALA A 91 -9.51 10.56 -22.74
C ALA A 91 -9.05 9.36 -21.90
N ALA A 92 -9.97 8.67 -21.23
CA ALA A 92 -9.65 7.46 -20.46
C ALA A 92 -9.04 6.36 -21.34
N TYR A 93 -9.58 6.16 -22.54
CA TYR A 93 -9.09 5.19 -23.53
C TYR A 93 -7.68 5.52 -24.00
N LYS A 94 -7.39 6.79 -24.32
CA LYS A 94 -6.04 7.22 -24.70
C LYS A 94 -5.04 6.99 -23.57
N THR A 95 -5.42 7.30 -22.32
CA THR A 95 -4.58 7.03 -21.14
C THR A 95 -4.36 5.53 -20.94
N PHE A 96 -5.40 4.70 -21.06
CA PHE A 96 -5.29 3.24 -20.96
C PHE A 96 -4.39 2.66 -22.07
N ARG A 97 -4.59 3.09 -23.32
CA ARG A 97 -3.82 2.65 -24.48
C ARG A 97 -2.32 2.96 -24.32
N ALA A 98 -1.95 4.05 -23.65
CA ALA A 98 -0.55 4.36 -23.33
C ALA A 98 0.09 3.28 -22.44
N SER A 99 -0.65 2.74 -21.46
CA SER A 99 -0.20 1.64 -20.60
C SER A 99 0.00 0.32 -21.36
N CYS A 100 -0.76 0.11 -22.43
CA CYS A 100 -0.80 -1.16 -23.15
C CYS A 100 0.52 -1.54 -23.85
N ARG A 101 1.37 -0.56 -24.19
CA ARG A 101 2.71 -0.85 -24.73
C ARG A 101 3.56 -1.59 -23.71
N THR A 102 3.60 -1.11 -22.47
CA THR A 102 4.38 -1.73 -21.39
C THR A 102 3.78 -3.05 -20.96
N ILE A 103 2.45 -3.14 -20.87
CA ILE A 103 1.74 -4.37 -20.48
C ILE A 103 2.00 -5.51 -21.47
N ASN A 104 1.85 -5.26 -22.77
CA ASN A 104 2.07 -6.29 -23.78
C ASN A 104 3.55 -6.61 -24.05
N ALA A 105 4.48 -5.76 -23.60
CA ALA A 105 5.91 -6.04 -23.67
C ALA A 105 6.41 -6.95 -22.54
N GLN A 106 5.60 -7.21 -21.51
CA GLN A 106 5.96 -8.13 -20.44
C GLN A 106 5.93 -9.57 -20.94
N THR A 107 7.10 -10.19 -21.03
CA THR A 107 7.31 -11.57 -21.52
C THR A 107 7.56 -12.58 -20.40
N GLY A 108 7.44 -12.16 -19.13
CA GLY A 108 7.68 -12.99 -17.94
C GLY A 108 6.43 -13.67 -17.39
N ALA A 109 6.63 -14.48 -16.35
CA ALA A 109 5.52 -15.04 -15.58
C ALA A 109 4.63 -13.92 -15.03
N ALA A 110 3.31 -14.12 -15.08
CA ALA A 110 2.35 -13.16 -14.54
C ALA A 110 2.66 -12.86 -13.07
N GLU A 111 2.58 -11.59 -12.68
CA GLU A 111 2.72 -11.22 -11.28
C GLU A 111 1.67 -11.99 -10.46
N PRO A 112 2.01 -12.49 -9.25
CA PRO A 112 1.11 -13.27 -8.40
C PRO A 112 0.08 -12.35 -7.70
N LYS A 113 -0.55 -11.47 -8.47
CA LYS A 113 -1.57 -10.53 -8.05
C LYS A 113 -2.91 -10.93 -8.67
N ALA A 114 -3.99 -10.48 -8.04
CA ALA A 114 -5.37 -10.70 -8.48
C ALA A 114 -5.60 -10.61 -9.99
N LEU A 115 -5.18 -9.48 -10.60
CA LEU A 115 -5.37 -9.26 -12.03
C LEU A 115 -4.26 -9.90 -12.89
N GLY A 116 -3.09 -10.21 -12.31
CA GLY A 116 -1.97 -10.83 -13.03
C GLY A 116 -1.73 -10.25 -14.43
N GLY A 117 -1.66 -11.12 -15.44
CA GLY A 117 -1.52 -10.75 -16.86
C GLY A 117 -2.83 -10.47 -17.61
N SER A 118 -3.98 -10.41 -16.93
CA SER A 118 -5.31 -10.34 -17.56
C SER A 118 -5.54 -9.09 -18.41
N LEU A 119 -4.80 -8.01 -18.17
CA LEU A 119 -4.88 -6.79 -18.98
C LEU A 119 -4.30 -6.95 -20.39
N SER A 120 -3.56 -8.03 -20.69
CA SER A 120 -2.96 -8.23 -22.02
C SER A 120 -4.03 -8.33 -23.11
N GLU A 121 -5.16 -9.00 -22.87
CA GLU A 121 -6.21 -9.17 -23.87
C GLU A 121 -6.90 -7.84 -24.22
N PRO A 122 -7.46 -7.07 -23.26
CA PRO A 122 -7.97 -5.72 -23.55
C PRO A 122 -6.91 -4.81 -24.19
N CYS A 123 -5.65 -4.94 -23.81
CA CYS A 123 -4.57 -4.16 -24.41
C CYS A 123 -4.22 -4.56 -25.85
N ARG A 124 -4.41 -5.83 -26.24
CA ARG A 124 -4.30 -6.24 -27.64
C ARG A 124 -5.46 -5.70 -28.45
N ALA A 125 -6.68 -5.74 -27.93
CA ALA A 125 -7.85 -5.14 -28.57
C ALA A 125 -7.69 -3.63 -28.76
N ALA A 126 -7.18 -2.92 -27.75
CA ALA A 126 -6.89 -1.49 -27.85
C ALA A 126 -5.80 -1.15 -28.87
N LYS A 127 -4.86 -2.06 -29.13
CA LYS A 127 -3.79 -1.85 -30.13
C LYS A 127 -4.34 -1.80 -31.55
N SER A 128 -5.38 -2.59 -31.85
CA SER A 128 -6.02 -2.64 -33.17
C SER A 128 -7.05 -1.52 -33.39
N LEU A 129 -7.39 -0.75 -32.36
CA LEU A 129 -8.46 0.24 -32.41
C LEU A 129 -7.92 1.66 -32.18
N GLU A 130 -7.90 2.47 -33.23
CA GLU A 130 -7.63 3.91 -33.11
C GLU A 130 -8.95 4.66 -32.95
N LEU A 131 -9.39 4.80 -31.70
CA LEU A 131 -10.64 5.47 -31.39
C LEU A 131 -10.45 6.99 -31.34
N THR A 132 -11.34 7.71 -32.00
CA THR A 132 -11.46 9.18 -31.98
C THR A 132 -12.83 9.64 -31.47
N ASP A 133 -13.71 8.69 -31.17
CA ASP A 133 -15.10 8.92 -30.76
C ASP A 133 -15.32 8.41 -29.34
N ASP A 134 -15.99 9.23 -28.53
CA ASP A 134 -16.23 8.95 -27.11
C ASP A 134 -17.17 7.76 -26.90
N ALA A 135 -18.24 7.65 -27.68
CA ALA A 135 -19.19 6.56 -27.57
C ALA A 135 -18.53 5.20 -27.89
N LYS A 136 -17.68 5.15 -28.93
CA LYS A 136 -16.87 3.94 -29.23
C LYS A 136 -15.88 3.62 -28.12
N ALA A 137 -15.27 4.63 -27.50
CA ALA A 137 -14.37 4.43 -26.37
C ALA A 137 -15.10 3.86 -25.15
N ARG A 138 -16.32 4.34 -24.87
CA ARG A 138 -17.20 3.76 -23.85
C ARG A 138 -17.53 2.31 -24.15
N THR A 139 -17.99 2.02 -25.38
CA THR A 139 -18.29 0.65 -25.83
C THR A 139 -17.08 -0.27 -25.68
N PHE A 140 -15.86 0.20 -25.98
CA PHE A 140 -14.65 -0.58 -25.75
C PHE A 140 -14.52 -1.05 -24.30
N PHE A 141 -14.73 -0.16 -23.32
CA PHE A 141 -14.67 -0.55 -21.92
C PHE A 141 -15.81 -1.52 -21.54
N GLU A 142 -17.02 -1.28 -22.01
CA GLU A 142 -18.20 -2.14 -21.78
C GLU A 142 -18.05 -3.54 -22.39
N GLU A 143 -17.34 -3.64 -23.51
CA GLU A 143 -17.09 -4.89 -24.22
C GLU A 143 -15.95 -5.71 -23.61
N ASN A 144 -14.93 -5.06 -23.05
CA ASN A 144 -13.71 -5.73 -22.58
C ASN A 144 -13.66 -5.92 -21.06
N PHE A 145 -14.47 -5.19 -20.29
CA PHE A 145 -14.45 -5.19 -18.83
C PHE A 145 -15.83 -5.42 -18.22
N ALA A 146 -15.82 -5.78 -16.93
CA ALA A 146 -16.98 -5.83 -16.04
C ALA A 146 -16.73 -4.89 -14.84
N PRO A 147 -17.71 -4.08 -14.42
CA PRO A 147 -17.55 -3.18 -13.29
C PRO A 147 -17.69 -3.92 -11.96
N LEU A 148 -16.74 -3.69 -11.06
CA LEU A 148 -16.71 -4.29 -9.72
C LEU A 148 -16.46 -3.20 -8.68
N ARG A 149 -17.45 -2.91 -7.82
CA ARG A 149 -17.22 -2.00 -6.69
C ARG A 149 -16.28 -2.68 -5.71
N ILE A 150 -15.23 -1.97 -5.30
CA ILE A 150 -14.20 -2.44 -4.39
C ILE A 150 -14.05 -1.48 -3.21
N SER A 151 -13.99 -2.03 -2.00
CA SER A 151 -13.64 -1.27 -0.79
C SER A 151 -12.77 -2.11 0.13
N ARG A 152 -12.24 -1.50 1.20
CA ARG A 152 -11.55 -2.26 2.25
C ARG A 152 -12.61 -3.04 3.06
N LEU A 153 -12.26 -4.25 3.50
CA LEU A 153 -13.13 -5.07 4.33
C LEU A 153 -13.58 -4.28 5.58
N GLY A 154 -14.90 -4.18 5.78
CA GLY A 154 -15.48 -3.44 6.90
C GLY A 154 -15.60 -1.93 6.69
N GLU A 155 -15.15 -1.40 5.55
CA GLU A 155 -15.32 0.01 5.17
C GLU A 155 -16.20 0.10 3.91
N PRO A 156 -17.20 1.00 3.88
CA PRO A 156 -18.07 1.15 2.71
C PRO A 156 -17.37 1.90 1.57
N ASP A 157 -16.43 2.78 1.91
CA ASP A 157 -15.80 3.72 0.98
C ASP A 157 -14.32 3.43 0.80
N GLY A 158 -13.79 3.82 -0.35
CA GLY A 158 -12.37 4.04 -0.55
C GLY A 158 -11.94 5.44 -0.12
N PHE A 159 -10.68 5.76 -0.36
CA PHE A 159 -10.12 7.05 0.05
C PHE A 159 -9.18 7.62 -1.00
N VAL A 160 -9.35 8.91 -1.30
CA VAL A 160 -8.52 9.62 -2.27
C VAL A 160 -7.78 10.80 -1.66
N THR A 161 -6.58 11.01 -2.19
CA THR A 161 -5.79 12.25 -2.04
C THR A 161 -5.43 12.76 -3.43
N GLY A 162 -4.72 13.87 -3.53
CA GLY A 162 -4.18 14.35 -4.79
C GLY A 162 -2.67 14.56 -4.72
N TYR A 163 -2.02 14.42 -5.87
CA TYR A 163 -0.62 14.78 -6.09
C TYR A 163 -0.44 15.51 -7.43
N TYR A 164 0.70 16.17 -7.58
CA TYR A 164 1.02 17.00 -8.73
C TYR A 164 2.53 17.07 -8.96
N GLU A 165 2.95 17.61 -10.10
CA GLU A 165 4.35 17.93 -10.35
C GLU A 165 4.63 19.41 -10.00
N PRO A 166 5.37 19.72 -8.92
CA PRO A 166 5.68 21.08 -8.52
C PRO A 166 6.64 21.73 -9.52
N VAL A 167 6.43 23.02 -9.74
CA VAL A 167 7.34 23.90 -10.49
C VAL A 167 8.04 24.79 -9.48
N LEU A 168 9.35 24.64 -9.37
CA LEU A 168 10.19 25.29 -8.37
C LEU A 168 11.23 26.16 -9.05
N GLU A 169 11.72 27.17 -8.35
CA GLU A 169 12.90 27.95 -8.75
C GLU A 169 14.15 27.29 -8.19
N GLY A 170 15.22 27.25 -8.98
CA GLY A 170 16.50 26.72 -8.54
C GLY A 170 17.69 27.36 -9.25
N SER A 171 18.88 26.93 -8.83
CA SER A 171 20.15 27.27 -9.47
C SER A 171 20.94 26.01 -9.78
N ARG A 172 21.73 26.04 -10.86
CA ARG A 172 22.69 24.97 -11.18
C ARG A 172 23.90 24.97 -10.24
N THR A 173 24.23 26.13 -9.70
CA THR A 173 25.35 26.34 -8.78
C THR A 173 24.84 26.78 -7.41
N GLN A 174 25.57 26.41 -6.36
CA GLN A 174 25.24 26.83 -5.02
C GLN A 174 25.46 28.34 -4.88
N THR A 175 24.50 29.05 -4.30
CA THR A 175 24.60 30.47 -3.93
C THR A 175 24.03 30.68 -2.53
N ASP A 176 24.18 31.89 -1.98
CA ASP A 176 23.59 32.23 -0.67
C ASP A 176 22.06 32.07 -0.67
N ALA A 177 21.41 32.38 -1.80
CA ALA A 177 19.97 32.23 -1.99
C ALA A 177 19.55 30.79 -2.32
N PHE A 178 20.37 30.06 -3.08
CA PHE A 178 20.11 28.67 -3.49
C PHE A 178 21.14 27.74 -2.85
N ASN A 179 20.85 27.31 -1.62
CA ASN A 179 21.77 26.54 -0.78
C ASN A 179 21.23 25.16 -0.36
N VAL A 180 20.06 24.76 -0.87
CA VAL A 180 19.44 23.46 -0.58
C VAL A 180 19.71 22.46 -1.72
N PRO A 181 20.55 21.44 -1.54
CA PRO A 181 20.94 20.55 -2.63
C PRO A 181 19.87 19.52 -2.98
N VAL A 182 19.58 19.38 -4.27
CA VAL A 182 18.77 18.28 -4.81
C VAL A 182 19.69 17.16 -5.27
N TYR A 183 19.61 15.99 -4.64
CA TYR A 183 20.59 14.92 -4.87
C TYR A 183 20.13 13.85 -5.88
N ARG A 184 21.07 13.45 -6.74
CA ARG A 184 21.00 12.21 -7.52
C ARG A 184 21.27 10.98 -6.65
N ARG A 185 20.87 9.79 -7.13
CA ARG A 185 21.13 8.53 -6.44
C ARG A 185 22.64 8.33 -6.19
N PRO A 186 23.08 8.16 -4.94
CA PRO A 186 24.49 7.95 -4.64
C PRO A 186 24.98 6.58 -5.14
N SER A 187 26.20 6.53 -5.67
CA SER A 187 26.84 5.27 -6.15
C SER A 187 27.10 4.23 -5.05
N ASN A 188 27.05 4.64 -3.78
CA ASN A 188 27.20 3.76 -2.62
C ASN A 188 25.88 3.38 -1.95
N LEU A 189 24.74 3.63 -2.60
CA LEU A 189 23.41 3.21 -2.17
C LEU A 189 23.12 1.81 -2.72
N PHE A 190 22.93 0.84 -1.83
CA PHE A 190 22.76 -0.58 -2.16
C PHE A 190 21.44 -1.14 -1.68
N VAL A 191 20.82 -1.97 -2.52
CA VAL A 191 19.64 -2.76 -2.16
C VAL A 191 19.95 -4.23 -2.42
N ARG A 192 19.62 -5.10 -1.46
CA ARG A 192 19.87 -6.55 -1.60
C ARG A 192 19.07 -7.11 -2.77
N GLY A 193 19.72 -7.89 -3.63
CA GLY A 193 19.09 -8.48 -4.82
C GLY A 193 19.04 -7.57 -6.05
N TYR A 194 19.50 -6.32 -5.95
CA TYR A 194 19.53 -5.38 -7.07
C TYR A 194 20.96 -4.94 -7.39
N LYS A 195 21.24 -4.74 -8.67
CA LYS A 195 22.51 -4.19 -9.15
C LYS A 195 22.47 -2.66 -9.10
N GLN A 196 23.64 -2.02 -9.03
CA GLN A 196 23.72 -0.55 -8.96
C GLN A 196 23.16 0.14 -10.20
N ASP A 197 23.32 -0.48 -11.37
CA ASP A 197 22.87 -0.03 -12.68
C ASP A 197 21.41 -0.41 -12.98
N SER A 198 20.69 -1.01 -12.03
CA SER A 198 19.28 -1.33 -12.21
C SER A 198 18.49 -0.04 -12.48
N VAL A 199 17.71 -0.07 -13.57
CA VAL A 199 16.89 1.05 -14.06
C VAL A 199 15.88 1.53 -13.02
N SER A 200 15.39 0.63 -12.17
CA SER A 200 14.57 0.96 -11.02
C SER A 200 15.02 0.16 -9.79
N LEU A 201 14.94 0.80 -8.63
CA LEU A 201 15.10 0.16 -7.33
C LEU A 201 13.71 -0.05 -6.70
N PRO A 202 13.56 -1.04 -5.81
CA PRO A 202 12.30 -1.19 -5.08
C PRO A 202 12.03 0.07 -4.27
N ASN A 203 10.76 0.41 -4.10
CA ASN A 203 10.29 1.57 -3.34
C ASN A 203 9.93 1.24 -1.88
N LYS A 204 10.26 0.03 -1.42
CA LYS A 204 10.05 -0.49 -0.06
C LYS A 204 11.19 -1.42 0.35
N GLY A 205 11.42 -1.56 1.66
CA GLY A 205 12.47 -2.40 2.23
C GLY A 205 13.73 -1.65 2.68
N PRO A 206 14.75 -2.39 3.17
CA PRO A 206 15.96 -1.78 3.70
C PRO A 206 16.93 -1.40 2.57
N VAL A 207 17.55 -0.22 2.72
CA VAL A 207 18.60 0.30 1.84
C VAL A 207 19.88 0.49 2.65
N TYR A 208 21.02 0.17 2.05
CA TYR A 208 22.30 0.07 2.74
C TYR A 208 23.37 0.93 2.09
N ARG A 209 24.38 1.30 2.87
CA ARG A 209 25.67 1.81 2.39
C ARG A 209 26.79 0.87 2.79
N LYS A 210 27.85 0.83 1.99
CA LYS A 210 29.08 0.10 2.32
C LYS A 210 29.98 0.95 3.21
N ILE A 211 30.49 0.35 4.28
CA ILE A 211 31.62 0.85 5.07
C ILE A 211 32.75 -0.17 4.99
N GLY A 212 33.94 0.29 4.57
CA GLY A 212 35.09 -0.58 4.32
C GLY A 212 34.84 -1.58 3.20
N ARG A 213 35.50 -2.75 3.26
CA ARG A 213 35.45 -3.74 2.15
C ARG A 213 34.17 -4.55 2.07
N ARG A 214 33.42 -4.77 3.18
CA ARG A 214 32.27 -5.71 3.18
C ARG A 214 31.10 -5.37 4.11
N LYS A 215 31.19 -4.37 5.00
CA LYS A 215 30.11 -4.12 5.97
C LYS A 215 29.01 -3.29 5.33
N LEU A 216 27.82 -3.87 5.21
CA LEU A 216 26.60 -3.14 4.88
C LEU A 216 25.95 -2.62 6.16
N VAL A 217 25.69 -1.33 6.21
CA VAL A 217 24.92 -0.68 7.27
C VAL A 217 23.75 0.08 6.66
N PRO A 218 22.69 0.39 7.41
CA PRO A 218 21.60 1.23 6.91
C PRO A 218 22.12 2.53 6.27
N TYR A 219 21.43 2.99 5.22
CA TYR A 219 21.74 4.28 4.61
C TYR A 219 21.49 5.43 5.61
N TYR A 220 22.01 6.60 5.28
CA TYR A 220 21.78 7.81 6.08
C TYR A 220 20.30 8.19 6.08
N ASP A 221 19.78 8.59 7.24
CA ASP A 221 18.44 9.17 7.29
C ASP A 221 18.40 10.63 6.79
N ARG A 222 17.19 11.20 6.68
CA ARG A 222 17.02 12.59 6.23
C ARG A 222 17.87 13.56 7.02
N GLY A 223 17.89 13.45 8.35
CA GLY A 223 18.61 14.41 9.19
C GLY A 223 20.11 14.35 8.93
N GLU A 224 20.67 13.16 8.86
CA GLU A 224 22.07 12.94 8.51
C GLU A 224 22.43 13.48 7.10
N ILE A 225 21.53 13.33 6.13
CA ILE A 225 21.72 13.84 4.77
C ILE A 225 21.67 15.38 4.75
N GLU A 226 20.69 15.97 5.41
CA GLU A 226 20.53 17.43 5.54
C GLU A 226 21.70 18.06 6.31
N ASP A 227 22.35 17.32 7.22
CA ASP A 227 23.58 17.73 7.92
C ASP A 227 24.85 17.57 7.05
N GLY A 228 24.72 17.18 5.78
CA GLY A 228 25.82 17.15 4.82
C GLY A 228 26.63 15.86 4.79
N LYS A 229 26.15 14.73 5.35
CA LYS A 229 26.88 13.43 5.29
C LYS A 229 27.19 12.92 3.88
N ILE A 230 26.52 13.47 2.86
CA ILE A 230 26.76 13.15 1.45
C ILE A 230 27.17 14.37 0.60
N ALA A 231 27.43 15.51 1.24
CA ALA A 231 27.85 16.74 0.54
C ALA A 231 29.26 16.62 -0.05
N GLY A 232 29.55 17.41 -1.08
CA GLY A 232 30.87 17.48 -1.71
C GLY A 232 31.24 16.24 -2.54
N ARG A 233 30.24 15.43 -2.90
CA ARG A 233 30.41 14.19 -3.68
C ARG A 233 30.02 14.34 -5.14
N GLY A 234 29.68 15.55 -5.60
CA GLY A 234 29.19 15.81 -6.95
C GLY A 234 27.86 15.10 -7.22
N LEU A 235 26.98 15.06 -6.22
CA LEU A 235 25.67 14.41 -6.29
C LEU A 235 24.55 15.42 -6.54
N GLU A 236 24.84 16.71 -6.49
CA GLU A 236 23.91 17.81 -6.63
C GLU A 236 23.47 17.95 -8.10
N ILE A 237 22.16 17.91 -8.34
CA ILE A 237 21.51 18.15 -9.64
C ILE A 237 21.21 19.64 -9.80
N ALA A 238 20.68 20.25 -8.74
CA ALA A 238 20.32 21.64 -8.65
C ALA A 238 20.30 22.05 -7.17
N TRP A 239 20.16 23.34 -6.92
CA TRP A 239 20.03 23.95 -5.60
C TRP A 239 18.73 24.73 -5.52
N LEU A 240 17.95 24.52 -4.45
CA LEU A 240 16.70 25.22 -4.17
C LEU A 240 16.90 26.28 -3.07
N LYS A 241 15.91 27.17 -2.93
CA LYS A 241 15.89 28.20 -1.88
C LYS A 241 15.44 27.63 -0.53
N ASP A 242 14.42 26.78 -0.53
CA ASP A 242 13.73 26.33 0.68
C ASP A 242 13.80 24.80 0.85
N PRO A 243 14.28 24.28 2.00
CA PRO A 243 14.25 22.84 2.29
C PRO A 243 12.83 22.27 2.38
N THR A 244 11.82 23.11 2.62
CA THR A 244 10.41 22.74 2.57
C THR A 244 9.98 22.39 1.15
N ASP A 245 10.38 23.18 0.15
CA ASP A 245 10.11 22.87 -1.26
C ASP A 245 10.76 21.55 -1.68
N LEU A 246 11.99 21.30 -1.23
CA LEU A 246 12.63 20.01 -1.45
C LEU A 246 11.84 18.86 -0.81
N LEU A 247 11.40 19.00 0.44
CA LEU A 247 10.57 17.97 1.09
C LEU A 247 9.31 17.69 0.28
N PHE A 248 8.59 18.72 -0.17
CA PHE A 248 7.36 18.54 -0.94
C PHE A 248 7.64 17.92 -2.31
N ALA A 249 8.69 18.34 -3.03
CA ALA A 249 9.11 17.67 -4.27
C ALA A 249 9.39 16.17 -4.04
N GLN A 250 10.04 15.82 -2.93
CA GLN A 250 10.28 14.42 -2.56
C GLN A 250 9.00 13.66 -2.24
N ILE A 251 8.02 14.30 -1.60
CA ILE A 251 6.70 13.70 -1.35
C ILE A 251 5.96 13.46 -2.67
N GLN A 252 6.02 14.41 -3.62
CA GLN A 252 5.38 14.29 -4.93
C GLN A 252 6.09 13.28 -5.85
N GLY A 253 7.40 13.06 -5.66
CA GLY A 253 8.20 12.10 -6.44
C GLY A 253 8.65 12.60 -7.82
N SER A 254 8.23 13.79 -8.23
CA SER A 254 8.70 14.48 -9.44
C SER A 254 8.73 15.99 -9.19
N ALA A 255 9.47 16.74 -10.02
CA ALA A 255 9.49 18.21 -9.98
C ALA A 255 10.05 18.81 -11.28
N ARG A 256 9.68 20.05 -11.57
CA ARG A 256 10.33 20.91 -12.57
C ARG A 256 11.09 22.01 -11.85
N ILE A 257 12.39 22.16 -12.12
CA ILE A 257 13.18 23.24 -11.57
C ILE A 257 13.50 24.21 -12.71
N LYS A 258 13.00 25.43 -12.59
CA LYS A 258 13.30 26.55 -13.48
C LYS A 258 14.51 27.32 -12.97
N PHE A 259 15.42 27.63 -13.86
CA PHE A 259 16.62 28.41 -13.60
C PHE A 259 16.45 29.84 -14.10
N ASP A 260 17.25 30.76 -13.58
CA ASP A 260 17.23 32.19 -13.94
C ASP A 260 17.60 32.44 -15.42
N ASP A 261 18.32 31.50 -16.05
CA ASP A 261 18.66 31.53 -17.48
C ASP A 261 17.50 31.10 -18.40
N GLY A 262 16.33 30.80 -17.84
CA GLY A 262 15.15 30.29 -18.55
C GLY A 262 15.19 28.79 -18.83
N GLY A 263 16.28 28.10 -18.48
CA GLY A 263 16.38 26.65 -18.57
C GLY A 263 15.51 25.94 -17.54
N THR A 264 15.05 24.74 -17.88
CA THR A 264 14.30 23.87 -16.96
C THR A 264 15.00 22.51 -16.87
N VAL A 265 15.12 21.97 -15.66
CA VAL A 265 15.45 20.55 -15.45
C VAL A 265 14.22 19.81 -14.90
N ARG A 266 13.95 18.64 -15.47
CA ARG A 266 12.85 17.76 -15.07
C ARG A 266 13.41 16.63 -14.22
N LEU A 267 12.78 16.41 -13.07
CA LEU A 267 13.21 15.44 -12.08
C LEU A 267 12.15 14.37 -11.87
N ASN A 268 12.59 13.12 -11.87
CA ASN A 268 11.77 11.98 -11.47
C ASN A 268 12.44 11.20 -10.34
N TYR A 269 11.64 10.49 -9.56
CA TYR A 269 12.09 9.52 -8.58
C TYR A 269 13.11 8.54 -9.20
N ASP A 270 14.22 8.32 -8.48
CA ASP A 270 15.22 7.30 -8.78
C ASP A 270 15.33 6.28 -7.64
N ALA A 271 15.48 6.77 -6.41
CA ALA A 271 15.64 5.93 -5.23
C ALA A 271 15.24 6.63 -3.93
N TYR A 272 15.31 5.87 -2.84
CA TYR A 272 15.11 6.37 -1.47
C TYR A 272 16.14 5.73 -0.54
N ASN A 273 16.23 6.25 0.69
CA ASN A 273 17.22 5.84 1.68
C ASN A 273 16.82 4.65 2.57
N GLY A 274 15.69 3.98 2.31
CA GLY A 274 15.28 2.76 3.04
C GLY A 274 14.47 2.97 4.31
N TYR A 275 14.19 4.22 4.69
CA TYR A 275 13.33 4.51 5.84
C TYR A 275 11.87 4.67 5.42
N PRO A 276 10.91 4.28 6.28
CA PRO A 276 9.49 4.48 6.00
C PRO A 276 9.13 5.97 5.99
N TYR A 277 8.19 6.33 5.13
CA TYR A 277 7.64 7.67 5.09
C TYR A 277 6.85 7.98 6.37
N THR A 278 7.10 9.16 6.95
CA THR A 278 6.30 9.70 8.05
C THR A 278 5.62 10.99 7.60
N ALA A 279 4.29 11.02 7.66
CA ALA A 279 3.52 12.19 7.27
C ALA A 279 3.72 13.33 8.28
N VAL A 280 4.34 14.43 7.83
CA VAL A 280 4.57 15.63 8.68
C VAL A 280 3.28 16.26 9.19
N GLY A 281 2.19 16.21 8.41
CA GLY A 281 0.88 16.65 8.88
C GLY A 281 0.36 15.86 10.08
N ARG A 282 0.62 14.53 10.13
CA ARG A 282 0.23 13.72 11.29
C ARG A 282 0.96 14.17 12.56
N VAL A 283 2.25 14.46 12.44
CA VAL A 283 3.07 14.96 13.58
C VAL A 283 2.53 16.28 14.11
N LEU A 284 2.11 17.20 13.22
CA LEU A 284 1.51 18.48 13.62
C LEU A 284 0.18 18.31 14.36
N ILE A 285 -0.65 17.36 13.92
CA ILE A 285 -1.91 17.01 14.61
C ILE A 285 -1.63 16.40 15.97
N GLU A 286 -0.72 15.41 16.05
CA GLU A 286 -0.37 14.72 17.30
C GLU A 286 0.21 15.68 18.35
N ARG A 287 0.90 16.74 17.92
CA ARG A 287 1.42 17.80 18.79
C ARG A 287 0.39 18.88 19.15
N GLY A 288 -0.83 18.80 18.61
CA GLY A 288 -1.89 19.80 18.85
C GLY A 288 -1.62 21.16 18.21
N ILE A 289 -0.73 21.24 17.21
CA ILE A 289 -0.32 22.50 16.57
C ILE A 289 -1.33 22.93 15.49
N ILE A 290 -1.80 21.96 14.69
CA ILE A 290 -2.80 22.18 13.65
C ILE A 290 -3.91 21.14 13.82
N PRO A 291 -5.19 21.55 13.98
CA PRO A 291 -6.32 20.63 14.05
C PRO A 291 -6.42 19.75 12.80
N LYS A 292 -6.97 18.53 12.96
CA LYS A 292 -7.10 17.55 11.87
C LYS A 292 -8.00 18.07 10.74
N GLU A 293 -8.96 18.91 11.07
CA GLU A 293 -9.99 19.48 10.21
C GLU A 293 -9.40 20.59 9.32
N GLU A 294 -8.40 21.31 9.81
CA GLU A 294 -7.72 22.39 9.09
C GLU A 294 -6.47 21.90 8.35
N MET A 295 -6.08 20.65 8.54
CA MET A 295 -4.84 20.11 7.98
C MET A 295 -4.87 20.06 6.44
N SER A 296 -4.01 20.87 5.82
CA SER A 296 -3.78 20.92 4.38
C SER A 296 -2.31 21.11 4.04
N MET A 297 -1.92 20.86 2.79
CA MET A 297 -0.56 21.13 2.33
C MET A 297 -0.18 22.60 2.53
N GLN A 298 -1.12 23.52 2.26
CA GLN A 298 -0.93 24.96 2.41
C GLN A 298 -0.69 25.33 3.87
N LYS A 299 -1.46 24.77 4.80
CA LYS A 299 -1.30 25.02 6.24
C LYS A 299 0.03 24.51 6.78
N ILE A 300 0.49 23.35 6.31
CA ILE A 300 1.82 22.83 6.66
C ILE A 300 2.92 23.79 6.18
N ARG A 301 2.83 24.26 4.92
CA ARG A 301 3.80 25.21 4.35
C ARG A 301 3.80 26.54 5.09
N GLU A 302 2.63 27.09 5.36
CA GLU A 302 2.46 28.34 6.13
C GLU A 302 3.11 28.21 7.51
N TRP A 303 2.84 27.12 8.23
CA TRP A 303 3.44 26.89 9.54
C TRP A 303 4.97 26.74 9.47
N MET A 304 5.49 26.00 8.49
CA MET A 304 6.93 25.81 8.31
C MET A 304 7.66 27.12 7.97
N ALA A 305 7.03 28.00 7.19
CA ALA A 305 7.58 29.32 6.86
C ALA A 305 7.62 30.24 8.10
N GLN A 306 6.59 30.18 8.95
CA GLN A 306 6.52 30.98 10.18
C GLN A 306 7.40 30.46 11.32
N ASN A 307 7.82 29.18 11.26
CA ASN A 307 8.58 28.52 12.32
C ASN A 307 9.81 27.77 11.77
N PRO A 308 10.88 28.45 11.31
CA PRO A 308 12.00 27.81 10.60
C PRO A 308 12.70 26.69 11.37
N ASP A 309 12.97 26.88 12.67
CA ASP A 309 13.58 25.86 13.52
C ASP A 309 12.65 24.67 13.75
N GLY A 310 11.37 24.95 14.02
CA GLY A 310 10.33 23.92 14.13
C GLY A 310 10.14 23.16 12.82
N ALA A 311 10.27 23.83 11.67
CA ALA A 311 10.23 23.23 10.36
C ALA A 311 11.39 22.25 10.16
N LYS A 312 12.61 22.62 10.58
CA LYS A 312 13.76 21.72 10.56
C LYS A 312 13.49 20.45 11.35
N ASP A 313 13.01 20.57 12.59
CA ASP A 313 12.71 19.41 13.42
C ASP A 313 11.56 18.57 12.87
N LEU A 314 10.54 19.21 12.30
CA LEU A 314 9.40 18.56 11.69
C LEU A 314 9.80 17.76 10.45
N ARG A 315 10.57 18.36 9.53
CA ARG A 315 11.07 17.66 8.32
C ARG A 315 11.83 16.40 8.72
N ARG A 316 12.69 16.49 9.74
CA ARG A 316 13.54 15.38 10.22
C ARG A 316 12.76 14.23 10.87
N GLN A 317 11.51 14.43 11.28
CA GLN A 317 10.62 13.31 11.67
C GLN A 317 10.38 12.37 10.49
N ASN A 318 10.34 12.89 9.27
CA ASN A 318 10.32 12.07 8.07
C ASN A 318 11.74 11.60 7.72
N ARG A 319 12.17 10.50 8.33
CA ARG A 319 13.50 9.90 8.09
C ARG A 319 13.71 9.46 6.63
N SER A 320 12.62 9.24 5.88
CA SER A 320 12.68 8.92 4.45
C SER A 320 13.22 10.10 3.64
N TYR A 321 14.18 9.83 2.77
CA TYR A 321 14.77 10.78 1.83
C TYR A 321 14.73 10.21 0.41
N ILE A 322 14.29 11.02 -0.56
CA ILE A 322 14.16 10.63 -1.96
C ILE A 322 15.28 11.25 -2.78
N PHE A 323 15.89 10.42 -3.63
CA PHE A 323 16.88 10.81 -4.63
C PHE A 323 16.23 10.86 -6.00
N PHE A 324 16.62 11.85 -6.79
CA PHE A 324 16.06 12.09 -8.12
C PHE A 324 17.03 11.65 -9.22
N ARG A 325 16.50 11.57 -10.43
CA ARG A 325 17.27 11.54 -11.67
C ARG A 325 16.70 12.58 -12.62
N GLU A 326 17.58 13.15 -13.43
CA GLU A 326 17.18 14.03 -14.52
C GLU A 326 16.50 13.20 -15.61
N VAL A 327 15.43 13.74 -16.18
CA VAL A 327 14.72 13.15 -17.31
C VAL A 327 14.67 14.13 -18.46
N ASN A 328 14.86 13.62 -19.67
CA ASN A 328 14.74 14.43 -20.88
C ASN A 328 13.26 14.49 -21.29
N LEU A 329 12.52 15.38 -20.63
CA LEU A 329 11.13 15.70 -20.94
C LEU A 329 11.05 17.18 -21.29
N SER A 330 10.29 17.51 -22.32
CA SER A 330 9.95 18.89 -22.67
C SER A 330 9.00 19.51 -21.64
N ASP A 331 8.86 20.83 -21.66
CA ASP A 331 7.96 21.55 -20.76
C ASP A 331 6.47 21.22 -20.95
N LYS A 332 6.11 20.65 -22.12
CA LYS A 332 4.74 20.26 -22.44
C LYS A 332 4.41 18.84 -22.01
N GLU A 333 5.41 18.03 -21.69
CA GLU A 333 5.21 16.64 -21.27
C GLU A 333 4.94 16.54 -19.77
N GLU A 334 4.13 15.56 -19.38
CA GLU A 334 3.84 15.25 -17.98
C GLU A 334 4.91 14.35 -17.37
N ALA A 335 4.95 14.31 -16.03
CA ALA A 335 5.90 13.45 -15.31
C ALA A 335 5.71 11.97 -15.68
N VAL A 336 6.80 11.21 -15.70
CA VAL A 336 6.74 9.76 -15.93
C VAL A 336 6.39 9.03 -14.63
N GLY A 337 5.28 8.28 -14.63
CA GLY A 337 4.84 7.49 -13.48
C GLY A 337 5.66 6.23 -13.22
N ALA A 338 5.38 5.53 -12.13
CA ALA A 338 6.06 4.29 -11.78
C ALA A 338 5.86 3.13 -12.79
N GLN A 339 4.88 3.21 -13.69
CA GLN A 339 4.75 2.30 -14.84
C GLN A 339 5.81 2.55 -15.94
N GLY A 340 6.52 3.68 -15.89
CA GLY A 340 7.52 4.05 -16.90
C GLY A 340 6.95 4.76 -18.12
N ILE A 341 5.72 5.26 -18.04
CA ILE A 341 5.07 6.08 -19.08
C ILE A 341 4.68 7.46 -18.53
N PRO A 342 4.55 8.49 -19.38
CA PRO A 342 4.01 9.78 -18.97
C PRO A 342 2.62 9.65 -18.36
N LEU A 343 2.39 10.35 -17.26
CA LEU A 343 1.08 10.47 -16.63
C LEU A 343 0.17 11.36 -17.47
N THR A 344 -1.13 11.29 -17.21
CA THR A 344 -2.17 12.13 -17.80
C THR A 344 -2.90 12.85 -16.68
N ALA A 345 -2.84 14.18 -16.69
CA ALA A 345 -3.51 15.01 -15.70
C ALA A 345 -5.02 14.69 -15.64
N GLY A 346 -5.51 14.43 -14.44
CA GLY A 346 -6.91 14.08 -14.18
C GLY A 346 -7.33 12.70 -14.71
N ARG A 347 -6.42 11.85 -15.21
CA ARG A 347 -6.71 10.48 -15.68
C ARG A 347 -5.77 9.43 -15.11
N SER A 348 -4.61 9.80 -14.58
CA SER A 348 -3.72 8.86 -13.90
C SER A 348 -3.93 8.87 -12.39
N ILE A 349 -3.82 7.69 -11.79
CA ILE A 349 -3.80 7.53 -10.34
C ILE A 349 -2.59 6.72 -9.88
N ALA A 350 -2.12 7.04 -8.68
CA ALA A 350 -1.23 6.19 -7.92
C ALA A 350 -2.05 5.19 -7.09
N VAL A 351 -1.67 3.92 -7.11
CA VAL A 351 -2.35 2.84 -6.37
C VAL A 351 -1.37 2.00 -5.55
N ASP A 352 -1.88 1.11 -4.71
CA ASP A 352 -1.03 0.15 -3.99
C ASP A 352 -0.44 -0.88 -4.95
N LYS A 353 0.86 -0.75 -5.23
CA LYS A 353 1.60 -1.68 -6.10
C LYS A 353 1.61 -3.12 -5.56
N ALA A 354 1.37 -3.36 -4.28
CA ALA A 354 1.32 -4.73 -3.77
C ALA A 354 0.03 -5.47 -4.18
N LEU A 355 -1.06 -4.73 -4.40
CA LEU A 355 -2.39 -5.28 -4.65
C LEU A 355 -2.78 -5.19 -6.13
N HIS A 356 -2.50 -4.05 -6.75
CA HIS A 356 -2.94 -3.73 -8.10
C HIS A 356 -1.84 -3.87 -9.14
N VAL A 357 -2.23 -4.11 -10.39
CA VAL A 357 -1.33 -4.09 -11.55
C VAL A 357 -1.45 -2.74 -12.25
N TYR A 358 -0.36 -2.26 -12.85
CA TYR A 358 -0.43 -1.01 -13.61
C TYR A 358 -1.27 -1.18 -14.88
N GLY A 359 -2.00 -0.15 -15.24
CA GLY A 359 -2.98 -0.12 -16.32
C GLY A 359 -4.39 -0.47 -15.91
N THR A 360 -4.63 -0.94 -14.67
CA THR A 360 -5.99 -1.24 -14.20
C THR A 360 -6.84 0.04 -14.24
N PRO A 361 -8.00 0.03 -14.92
CA PRO A 361 -8.92 1.16 -14.91
C PRO A 361 -9.78 1.13 -13.64
N PHE A 362 -9.94 2.30 -13.02
CA PHE A 362 -10.80 2.54 -11.87
C PHE A 362 -11.70 3.74 -12.18
N PHE A 363 -13.00 3.52 -12.11
CA PHE A 363 -13.96 4.61 -12.09
C PHE A 363 -14.13 5.09 -10.65
N ILE A 364 -13.82 6.36 -10.42
CA ILE A 364 -13.88 6.99 -9.10
C ILE A 364 -15.12 7.87 -9.06
N GLU A 365 -15.99 7.63 -8.08
CA GLU A 365 -17.27 8.32 -7.92
C GLU A 365 -17.38 8.98 -6.53
N GLY A 366 -17.90 10.22 -6.49
CA GLY A 366 -18.13 10.98 -5.27
C GLY A 366 -18.11 12.49 -5.49
N GLU A 367 -17.74 13.24 -4.46
CA GLU A 367 -17.67 14.71 -4.47
C GLU A 367 -16.27 15.17 -4.05
N LEU A 368 -15.68 16.12 -4.79
CA LEU A 368 -14.37 16.70 -4.49
C LEU A 368 -14.43 18.25 -4.49
N PRO A 369 -13.60 18.92 -3.65
CA PRO A 369 -13.50 20.38 -3.61
C PRO A 369 -12.58 20.91 -4.72
N ILE A 370 -12.98 20.71 -5.99
CA ILE A 370 -12.17 21.10 -7.15
C ILE A 370 -12.23 22.62 -7.35
N ASP A 371 -13.44 23.16 -7.49
CA ASP A 371 -13.68 24.56 -7.82
C ASP A 371 -13.29 25.49 -6.65
N SER A 372 -13.63 25.11 -5.41
CA SER A 372 -13.27 25.86 -4.20
C SER A 372 -13.09 24.92 -3.00
N GLU A 373 -12.53 25.41 -1.90
CA GLU A 373 -12.31 24.61 -0.67
C GLU A 373 -13.58 24.01 -0.07
N ARG A 374 -14.74 24.62 -0.36
CA ARG A 374 -16.05 24.18 0.15
C ARG A 374 -16.94 23.60 -0.93
N SER A 375 -16.47 23.54 -2.19
CA SER A 375 -17.30 22.99 -3.26
C SER A 375 -17.48 21.49 -3.08
N LYS A 376 -18.66 21.01 -3.46
CA LYS A 376 -18.98 19.60 -3.60
C LYS A 376 -19.11 19.29 -5.08
N THR A 377 -18.00 19.42 -5.79
CA THR A 377 -17.98 19.23 -7.25
C THR A 377 -18.17 17.74 -7.52
N PRO A 378 -19.23 17.31 -8.24
CA PRO A 378 -19.39 15.91 -8.61
C PRO A 378 -18.17 15.43 -9.37
N PHE A 379 -17.64 14.28 -8.97
CA PHE A 379 -16.48 13.67 -9.59
C PHE A 379 -16.82 12.23 -9.96
N HIS A 380 -17.02 12.01 -11.25
CA HIS A 380 -17.26 10.70 -11.86
C HIS A 380 -16.26 10.57 -12.99
N ARG A 381 -15.21 9.76 -12.80
CA ARG A 381 -14.13 9.70 -13.78
C ARG A 381 -13.46 8.34 -13.84
N LEU A 382 -13.30 7.82 -15.05
CA LEU A 382 -12.46 6.67 -15.34
C LEU A 382 -10.99 7.11 -15.36
N MET A 383 -10.21 6.52 -14.46
CA MET A 383 -8.80 6.79 -14.26
C MET A 383 -7.98 5.50 -14.34
N ILE A 384 -6.71 5.60 -14.69
CA ILE A 384 -5.82 4.46 -14.96
C ILE A 384 -4.70 4.42 -13.93
N ALA A 385 -4.49 3.25 -13.32
CA ALA A 385 -3.39 3.00 -12.39
C ALA A 385 -2.03 3.02 -13.09
N GLN A 386 -1.34 4.16 -13.13
CA GLN A 386 -0.07 4.33 -13.84
C GLN A 386 1.11 4.64 -12.90
N ASP A 387 0.81 4.78 -11.61
CA ASP A 387 1.78 5.19 -10.61
C ASP A 387 1.60 4.47 -9.27
N THR A 388 2.53 4.69 -8.33
CA THR A 388 2.43 4.20 -6.96
C THR A 388 3.14 5.12 -5.99
N GLY A 389 2.65 5.18 -4.75
CA GLY A 389 3.29 5.93 -3.66
C GLY A 389 3.44 5.06 -2.42
N SER A 390 4.47 5.33 -1.60
CA SER A 390 4.72 4.58 -0.36
C SER A 390 3.58 4.72 0.66
N ALA A 391 2.86 5.84 0.63
CA ALA A 391 1.70 6.12 1.48
C ALA A 391 0.36 5.62 0.90
N ILE A 392 0.37 5.07 -0.31
CA ILE A 392 -0.83 4.62 -1.03
C ILE A 392 -0.98 3.11 -0.79
N ILE A 393 -1.64 2.77 0.31
CA ILE A 393 -1.76 1.39 0.80
C ILE A 393 -3.23 1.00 0.98
N GLY A 394 -3.61 -0.13 0.39
CA GLY A 394 -4.94 -0.71 0.51
C GLY A 394 -5.72 -0.84 -0.81
N PRO A 395 -6.79 -1.64 -0.81
CA PRO A 395 -7.49 -2.05 -2.03
C PRO A 395 -8.29 -0.93 -2.70
N ALA A 396 -8.85 0.01 -1.92
CA ALA A 396 -9.59 1.17 -2.41
C ALA A 396 -8.93 2.47 -1.92
N ARG A 397 -7.66 2.66 -2.28
CA ARG A 397 -6.84 3.83 -1.94
C ARG A 397 -6.13 4.33 -3.20
N ALA A 398 -6.33 5.58 -3.56
CA ALA A 398 -5.66 6.18 -4.72
C ALA A 398 -5.22 7.62 -4.49
N ASP A 399 -4.12 8.02 -5.12
CA ASP A 399 -3.70 9.42 -5.25
C ASP A 399 -3.99 9.90 -6.66
N LEU A 400 -4.72 11.00 -6.81
CA LEU A 400 -5.16 11.52 -8.11
C LEU A 400 -4.11 12.49 -8.65
N TYR A 401 -3.63 12.25 -9.86
CA TYR A 401 -2.66 13.14 -10.51
C TYR A 401 -3.37 14.33 -11.14
N PHE A 402 -3.02 15.56 -10.73
CA PHE A 402 -3.64 16.80 -11.26
C PHE A 402 -2.81 17.52 -12.33
N GLY A 403 -1.68 16.96 -12.76
CA GLY A 403 -0.76 17.60 -13.69
C GLY A 403 0.32 18.40 -12.96
N ALA A 404 0.80 19.46 -13.59
CA ALA A 404 1.92 20.26 -13.09
C ALA A 404 1.52 21.70 -12.71
N GLY A 405 2.33 22.29 -11.83
CA GLY A 405 2.25 23.72 -11.49
C GLY A 405 1.35 24.06 -10.30
N ALA A 406 1.18 25.36 -10.07
CA ALA A 406 0.55 25.89 -8.87
C ALA A 406 -0.93 25.54 -8.75
N ASP A 407 -1.69 25.56 -9.85
CA ASP A 407 -3.11 25.22 -9.84
C ASP A 407 -3.35 23.74 -9.52
N ALA A 408 -2.55 22.86 -10.13
CA ALA A 408 -2.56 21.44 -9.81
C ALA A 408 -2.22 21.22 -8.32
N GLY A 409 -1.22 21.93 -7.79
CA GLY A 409 -0.86 21.90 -6.37
C GLY A 409 -1.96 22.41 -5.44
N ARG A 410 -2.65 23.48 -5.83
CA ARG A 410 -3.77 24.04 -5.08
C ARG A 410 -4.91 23.04 -4.98
N VAL A 411 -5.33 22.42 -6.09
CA VAL A 411 -6.42 21.42 -6.08
C VAL A 411 -6.01 20.16 -5.33
N SER A 412 -4.89 19.55 -5.70
CA SER A 412 -4.42 18.29 -5.12
C SER A 412 -4.16 18.38 -3.60
N GLY A 413 -3.56 19.48 -3.13
CA GLY A 413 -3.22 19.67 -1.72
C GLY A 413 -4.41 19.79 -0.75
N ARG A 414 -5.62 19.94 -1.29
CA ARG A 414 -6.89 20.00 -0.53
C ARG A 414 -7.59 18.64 -0.46
N LEU A 415 -7.16 17.65 -1.23
CA LEU A 415 -7.88 16.39 -1.34
C LEU A 415 -7.57 15.44 -0.19
N ARG A 416 -8.62 15.10 0.56
CA ARG A 416 -8.62 14.07 1.60
C ARG A 416 -10.05 13.55 1.80
N HIS A 417 -10.55 12.80 0.82
CA HIS A 417 -11.99 12.52 0.72
C HIS A 417 -12.29 11.01 0.64
N PRO A 418 -13.36 10.55 1.30
CA PRO A 418 -13.93 9.24 0.99
C PRO A 418 -14.54 9.28 -0.42
N MET A 419 -14.32 8.23 -1.20
CA MET A 419 -14.85 8.07 -2.55
C MET A 419 -15.19 6.60 -2.78
N HIS A 420 -16.13 6.30 -3.67
CA HIS A 420 -16.33 4.91 -4.07
C HIS A 420 -15.46 4.56 -5.29
N PHE A 421 -15.01 3.32 -5.33
CA PHE A 421 -14.13 2.80 -6.35
C PHE A 421 -14.84 1.69 -7.10
N VAL A 422 -14.95 1.84 -8.41
CA VAL A 422 -15.38 0.77 -9.31
C VAL A 422 -14.18 0.35 -10.14
N MET A 423 -13.64 -0.82 -9.85
CA MET A 423 -12.55 -1.42 -10.62
C MET A 423 -13.13 -2.06 -11.88
N LEU A 424 -12.56 -1.75 -13.04
CA LEU A 424 -12.90 -2.44 -14.29
C LEU A 424 -12.05 -3.69 -14.41
N VAL A 425 -12.69 -4.84 -14.26
CA VAL A 425 -12.07 -6.16 -14.31
C VAL A 425 -12.19 -6.71 -15.72
N PRO A 426 -11.12 -7.20 -16.36
CA PRO A 426 -11.23 -7.85 -17.67
C PRO A 426 -12.26 -8.99 -17.64
N LYS A 427 -13.11 -9.13 -18.66
CA LYS A 427 -14.21 -10.11 -18.64
C LYS A 427 -13.77 -11.56 -18.41
N GLY A 428 -12.55 -11.94 -18.79
CA GLY A 428 -12.00 -13.27 -18.48
C GLY A 428 -11.79 -13.54 -16.96
N LEU A 429 -11.82 -12.49 -16.15
CA LEU A 429 -11.74 -12.52 -14.69
C LEU A 429 -13.09 -12.19 -14.01
N ASP A 430 -14.17 -11.96 -14.75
CA ASP A 430 -15.46 -11.57 -14.18
C ASP A 430 -15.88 -12.55 -13.06
N PRO A 431 -16.02 -12.07 -11.81
CA PRO A 431 -16.33 -12.93 -10.67
C PRO A 431 -17.70 -13.58 -10.81
N THR A 432 -18.65 -12.96 -11.49
CA THR A 432 -20.00 -13.51 -11.71
C THR A 432 -19.95 -14.71 -12.64
N VAL A 433 -19.24 -14.57 -13.77
CA VAL A 433 -19.06 -15.66 -14.75
C VAL A 433 -18.24 -16.81 -14.15
N ARG A 434 -17.23 -16.51 -13.33
CA ARG A 434 -16.45 -17.53 -12.63
C ARG A 434 -17.26 -18.22 -11.54
N ALA A 435 -18.00 -17.48 -10.72
CA ALA A 435 -18.85 -18.03 -9.67
C ALA A 435 -19.94 -18.94 -10.24
N ALA A 436 -20.54 -18.59 -11.37
CA ALA A 436 -21.52 -19.44 -12.06
C ALA A 436 -20.95 -20.79 -12.53
N LYS A 437 -19.63 -20.89 -12.71
CA LYS A 437 -18.92 -22.12 -13.12
C LYS A 437 -18.36 -22.91 -11.93
N LEU A 438 -18.47 -22.38 -10.71
CA LEU A 438 -18.07 -23.13 -9.51
C LEU A 438 -19.12 -24.23 -9.27
N PRO A 439 -18.71 -25.50 -9.12
CA PRO A 439 -19.63 -26.55 -8.71
C PRO A 439 -20.19 -26.19 -7.33
N VAL A 440 -21.51 -26.26 -7.22
CA VAL A 440 -22.19 -26.15 -5.94
C VAL A 440 -21.74 -27.28 -5.03
N PRO A 441 -21.66 -27.07 -3.70
CA PRO A 441 -21.42 -28.15 -2.76
C PRO A 441 -22.41 -29.29 -3.00
N ASP A 442 -21.95 -30.53 -2.84
CA ASP A 442 -22.83 -31.68 -2.97
C ASP A 442 -24.02 -31.53 -2.02
N PRO A 443 -25.23 -31.96 -2.43
CA PRO A 443 -26.39 -31.94 -1.55
C PRO A 443 -26.04 -32.69 -0.26
N ARG A 444 -26.47 -32.15 0.89
CA ARG A 444 -26.22 -32.79 2.18
C ARG A 444 -26.62 -34.27 2.09
N PRO A 445 -25.79 -35.20 2.60
CA PRO A 445 -26.14 -36.60 2.60
C PRO A 445 -27.52 -36.78 3.25
N SER A 446 -28.36 -37.64 2.68
CA SER A 446 -29.67 -37.94 3.27
C SER A 446 -29.52 -38.35 4.74
N GLU A 447 -30.54 -38.13 5.57
CA GLU A 447 -30.51 -38.51 6.99
C GLU A 447 -30.10 -39.98 7.23
N LYS A 448 -30.38 -40.86 6.26
CA LYS A 448 -29.91 -42.26 6.25
C LYS A 448 -28.39 -42.40 6.21
N ILE A 449 -27.70 -41.56 5.43
CA ILE A 449 -26.24 -41.56 5.32
C ILE A 449 -25.61 -40.83 6.51
N ALA A 450 -26.21 -39.75 6.98
CA ALA A 450 -25.75 -39.05 8.18
C ALA A 450 -25.76 -39.96 9.44
N LYS A 451 -26.74 -40.86 9.55
CA LYS A 451 -26.81 -41.88 10.61
C LYS A 451 -25.72 -42.95 10.54
N LEU A 452 -25.12 -43.18 9.36
CA LEU A 452 -24.02 -44.14 9.19
C LEU A 452 -22.66 -43.55 9.61
N PHE A 453 -22.56 -42.23 9.74
CA PHE A 453 -21.35 -41.51 10.17
C PHE A 453 -21.68 -40.50 11.27
N PRO A 454 -21.98 -40.94 12.51
CA PRO A 454 -22.21 -40.02 13.62
C PRO A 454 -20.99 -39.13 13.84
N GLN A 455 -21.17 -37.82 13.73
CA GLN A 455 -20.17 -36.82 14.06
C GLN A 455 -20.02 -36.84 15.60
N THR A 456 -18.91 -37.37 16.11
CA THR A 456 -18.58 -37.25 17.53
C THR A 456 -18.07 -35.84 17.80
N ASP A 457 -18.82 -35.06 18.57
CA ASP A 457 -18.35 -33.77 19.07
C ASP A 457 -17.09 -33.96 19.94
N PRO A 458 -16.04 -33.13 19.79
CA PRO A 458 -14.90 -33.17 20.68
C PRO A 458 -15.35 -32.76 22.10
N ALA A 459 -15.08 -33.64 23.07
CA ALA A 459 -15.52 -33.51 24.45
C ALA A 459 -15.17 -32.13 25.06
N LYS A 460 -16.19 -31.44 25.59
CA LYS A 460 -16.03 -30.31 26.50
C LYS A 460 -15.56 -30.84 27.85
N ASP A 461 -14.27 -30.76 28.12
CA ASP A 461 -13.77 -30.79 29.50
C ASP A 461 -14.35 -29.58 30.26
N SER A 462 -15.11 -29.89 31.30
CA SER A 462 -15.86 -28.94 32.11
C SER A 462 -15.05 -28.56 33.34
N ALA A 463 -14.51 -27.35 33.35
CA ALA A 463 -14.09 -26.69 34.57
C ALA A 463 -15.28 -25.92 35.16
N LYS A 464 -15.78 -26.37 36.31
CA LYS A 464 -16.58 -25.53 37.23
C LYS A 464 -16.10 -25.80 38.65
N ASP A 465 -15.47 -24.79 39.21
CA ASP A 465 -15.19 -24.68 40.64
C ASP A 465 -16.13 -23.65 41.27
N GLN A 466 -16.52 -23.97 42.51
CA GLN A 466 -17.03 -23.12 43.59
C GLN A 466 -18.49 -22.59 43.62
N THR A 467 -19.28 -23.25 44.51
CA THR A 467 -20.07 -22.72 45.67
C THR A 467 -21.16 -21.67 45.42
N LYS A 468 -22.39 -21.69 45.96
CA LYS A 468 -23.03 -22.20 47.20
C LYS A 468 -24.57 -21.89 47.07
N PRO A 469 -25.45 -22.10 48.08
CA PRO A 469 -25.97 -23.30 48.72
C PRO A 469 -27.50 -23.55 48.56
N ALA A 470 -27.89 -24.79 48.82
CA ALA A 470 -29.10 -25.26 49.53
C ALA A 470 -30.51 -24.87 49.03
N ALA A 471 -31.22 -25.90 48.53
CA ALA A 471 -32.67 -26.02 48.59
C ALA A 471 -33.09 -26.83 49.83
N PRO A 472 -34.32 -26.69 50.34
CA PRO A 472 -35.02 -27.79 51.00
C PRO A 472 -35.96 -28.51 50.02
N SER A 473 -36.03 -29.81 50.24
CA SER A 473 -36.74 -30.86 49.51
C SER A 473 -38.27 -30.74 49.50
N ALA A 474 -38.93 -31.27 48.47
CA ALA A 474 -39.87 -32.40 48.60
C ALA A 474 -40.51 -32.82 47.25
N ALA A 475 -40.26 -34.09 46.90
CA ALA A 475 -41.25 -35.10 46.51
C ALA A 475 -42.08 -34.91 45.20
N VAL A 476 -41.69 -35.59 44.11
CA VAL A 476 -42.28 -36.85 43.57
C VAL A 476 -43.68 -36.68 42.95
N ALA A 477 -43.75 -36.76 41.61
CA ALA A 477 -44.74 -37.59 40.88
C ALA A 477 -44.44 -37.60 39.36
N GLN A 478 -44.53 -38.79 38.76
CA GLN A 478 -44.32 -39.11 37.35
C GLN A 478 -45.51 -38.69 36.48
N GLY A 479 -45.29 -38.34 35.20
CA GLY A 479 -46.37 -38.16 34.22
C GLY A 479 -45.92 -37.78 32.81
N LYS A 480 -45.81 -38.80 31.96
CA LYS A 480 -45.76 -38.87 30.47
C LYS A 480 -46.06 -37.60 29.63
N GLY A 481 -45.23 -37.43 28.59
CA GLY A 481 -45.66 -37.49 27.18
C GLY A 481 -46.08 -36.19 26.46
N GLU A 482 -45.26 -35.81 25.46
CA GLU A 482 -45.60 -35.19 24.16
C GLU A 482 -46.31 -33.80 24.19
N THR A 483 -46.01 -32.78 23.37
CA THR A 483 -45.15 -32.51 22.22
C THR A 483 -45.17 -30.98 22.08
N VAL A 484 -44.02 -30.31 22.01
CA VAL A 484 -43.97 -28.84 21.82
C VAL A 484 -44.06 -28.51 20.34
N ALA A 485 -45.06 -27.68 20.04
CA ALA A 485 -45.33 -27.06 18.76
C ALA A 485 -44.22 -26.09 18.32
N VAL A 486 -44.02 -26.07 16.99
CA VAL A 486 -43.57 -24.99 16.10
C VAL A 486 -43.19 -23.67 16.80
N ALA A 487 -41.91 -23.31 16.76
CA ALA A 487 -41.44 -21.99 17.19
C ALA A 487 -41.77 -20.92 16.13
N ASN A 488 -42.48 -19.89 16.58
CA ASN A 488 -42.89 -18.71 15.82
C ASN A 488 -41.70 -17.78 15.45
N PRO A 489 -41.83 -16.97 14.38
CA PRO A 489 -40.81 -16.03 13.93
C PRO A 489 -40.53 -14.90 14.94
N VAL A 490 -39.25 -14.50 15.01
CA VAL A 490 -38.69 -13.48 15.91
C VAL A 490 -39.27 -12.08 15.58
N PRO A 491 -39.73 -11.28 16.55
CA PRO A 491 -40.26 -9.94 16.31
C PRO A 491 -39.17 -8.90 15.97
N LEU A 492 -39.47 -7.99 15.04
CA LEU A 492 -38.63 -6.84 14.71
C LEU A 492 -38.59 -5.80 15.85
N PRO A 493 -37.50 -5.02 15.99
CA PRO A 493 -37.33 -4.06 17.06
C PRO A 493 -38.27 -2.85 16.94
N VAL A 494 -38.67 -2.31 18.11
CA VAL A 494 -39.64 -1.22 18.28
C VAL A 494 -39.10 0.11 17.71
N PRO A 495 -39.92 0.93 17.02
CA PRO A 495 -39.49 2.24 16.54
C PRO A 495 -39.15 3.21 17.67
N ARG A 496 -38.12 4.04 17.46
CA ARG A 496 -37.71 5.11 18.39
C ARG A 496 -38.82 6.17 18.54
N PRO A 497 -38.99 6.77 19.73
CA PRO A 497 -39.99 7.82 19.95
C PRO A 497 -39.68 9.09 19.15
N VAL A 498 -40.74 9.73 18.68
CA VAL A 498 -40.70 11.02 17.95
C VAL A 498 -40.35 12.13 18.94
N ILE A 499 -39.29 12.88 18.65
CA ILE A 499 -38.91 14.09 19.40
C ILE A 499 -39.56 15.28 18.69
N GLU A 500 -40.52 15.94 19.34
CA GLU A 500 -41.07 17.20 18.83
C GLU A 500 -40.05 18.34 18.97
N PRO A 501 -39.94 19.24 17.98
CA PRO A 501 -38.98 20.33 18.01
C PRO A 501 -39.35 21.37 19.07
N VAL A 502 -38.41 21.65 19.98
CA VAL A 502 -38.50 22.74 20.95
C VAL A 502 -38.49 24.09 20.21
N GLN A 503 -39.54 24.90 20.38
CA GLN A 503 -39.57 26.28 19.89
C GLN A 503 -38.62 27.14 20.73
N GLU A 504 -37.53 27.62 20.11
CA GLU A 504 -36.67 28.65 20.72
C GLU A 504 -37.39 30.02 20.77
N PRO A 505 -37.27 30.80 21.86
CA PRO A 505 -37.84 32.13 21.94
C PRO A 505 -37.12 33.10 20.99
N ARG A 506 -37.92 33.82 20.17
CA ARG A 506 -37.46 34.84 19.23
C ARG A 506 -36.60 35.90 19.93
N ARG A 507 -35.33 36.04 19.50
CA ARG A 507 -34.46 37.17 19.90
C ARG A 507 -34.94 38.47 19.22
N PRO A 508 -34.96 39.61 19.92
CA PRO A 508 -35.37 40.89 19.35
C PRO A 508 -34.33 41.43 18.35
N VAL A 509 -34.82 41.84 17.18
CA VAL A 509 -34.05 42.49 16.11
C VAL A 509 -33.65 43.90 16.57
N LYS A 510 -32.35 44.16 16.69
CA LYS A 510 -31.82 45.52 16.84
C LYS A 510 -31.71 46.17 15.47
N ASN A 511 -32.59 47.13 15.19
CA ASN A 511 -32.44 48.08 14.09
C ASN A 511 -31.17 48.92 14.29
N ARG A 512 -30.25 48.89 13.32
CA ARG A 512 -29.17 49.88 13.20
C ARG A 512 -29.60 50.95 12.19
N PRO A 513 -29.43 52.25 12.51
CA PRO A 513 -29.82 53.31 11.62
C PRO A 513 -28.80 53.48 10.48
N HIS A 514 -29.34 53.82 9.30
CA HIS A 514 -28.59 54.37 8.17
C HIS A 514 -27.71 55.54 8.61
N ARG A 515 -26.46 55.57 8.14
CA ARG A 515 -25.72 56.82 8.01
C ARG A 515 -24.98 56.84 6.67
N GLN A 516 -25.31 57.88 5.91
CA GLN A 516 -24.68 58.35 4.69
C GLN A 516 -23.20 58.67 4.92
N GLN A 517 -22.32 58.21 4.04
CA GLN A 517 -21.44 58.99 3.16
C GLN A 517 -20.55 58.04 2.34
#